data_AF-A0A948UTE1-F1
#
_entry.id   AF-A0A948UTE1-F1
#
_cell.length_a   1.000
_cell.length_b   1.000
_cell.length_c   1.000
_cell.angle_alpha   90.00
_cell.angle_beta   90.00
_cell.angle_gamma   90.00
#
_symmetry.space_group_name_H-M   'P 1'
#
loop_
_entity.id
_entity.type
_entity.pdbx_description
1 polymer ?
#
loop_
_entity_poly.entity_id
_entity_poly.type
_entity_poly.pdbx_seq_one_letter_code
_entity_poly.pdbx_strand_id
1 'polypeptide(L)'
;MFVVIGACLAGIYLVLRDLLPFLGAHRSGVVRTRGYKREAVRRSEDPARFRALLRNHVDGMVIGLMAIVFGILWAFFGLLALIAIFPIGAMMTSMARRSKKTSARVAETFD
;
A
#
# COMPACT_ATOMS: atom_id res chain seq x y z
N MET A 1 12.18 -4.03 -3.88
CA MET A 1 11.83 -2.87 -4.72
C MET A 1 10.58 -3.10 -5.57
N PHE A 2 10.45 -4.20 -6.31
CA PHE A 2 9.30 -4.46 -7.19
C PHE A 2 7.92 -4.41 -6.49
N VAL A 3 7.82 -4.86 -5.24
CA VAL A 3 6.58 -4.81 -4.44
C VAL A 3 6.12 -3.37 -4.19
N VAL A 4 7.05 -2.44 -3.95
CA VAL A 4 6.74 -1.03 -3.69
C VAL A 4 6.28 -0.35 -4.98
N ILE A 5 6.96 -0.62 -6.09
CA ILE A 5 6.58 -0.11 -7.41
C ILE A 5 5.19 -0.62 -7.80
N GLY A 6 4.92 -1.91 -7.60
CA GLY A 6 3.60 -2.51 -7.83
C GLY A 6 2.50 -1.90 -6.97
N ALA A 7 2.75 -1.67 -5.68
CA ALA A 7 1.80 -1.03 -4.78
C ALA A 7 1.52 0.43 -5.16
N CYS A 8 2.55 1.20 -5.53
CA CYS A 8 2.40 2.57 -6.02
C CYS A 8 1.59 2.62 -7.32
N LEU A 9 1.92 1.76 -8.31
CA LEU A 9 1.18 1.71 -9.57
C LEU A 9 -0.28 1.27 -9.37
N ALA A 10 -0.53 0.25 -8.55
CA ALA A 10 -1.88 -0.21 -8.26
C ALA A 10 -2.71 0.88 -7.55
N GLY A 11 -2.12 1.58 -6.58
CA GLY A 11 -2.74 2.68 -5.88
C GLY A 11 -3.09 3.86 -6.80
N ILE A 12 -2.14 4.31 -7.61
CA ILE A 12 -2.37 5.38 -8.60
C ILE A 12 -3.45 4.96 -9.60
N TYR A 13 -3.39 3.73 -10.11
CA TYR A 13 -4.38 3.21 -11.05
C TYR A 13 -5.79 3.19 -10.47
N LEU A 14 -5.95 2.73 -9.23
CA LEU A 14 -7.24 2.74 -8.51
C LEU A 14 -7.79 4.16 -8.37
N VAL A 15 -6.95 5.11 -7.92
CA VAL A 15 -7.34 6.51 -7.81
C VAL A 15 -7.76 7.08 -9.17
N LEU A 16 -6.96 6.88 -10.22
CA LEU A 16 -7.25 7.41 -11.55
C LEU A 16 -8.53 6.81 -12.15
N ARG A 17 -8.75 5.51 -11.93
CA ARG A 17 -9.93 4.78 -12.42
C ARG A 17 -11.24 5.35 -11.87
N ASP A 18 -11.25 5.82 -10.62
CA ASP A 18 -12.43 6.40 -9.98
C ASP A 18 -12.48 7.94 -10.09
N LEU A 19 -11.33 8.61 -10.22
CA LEU A 19 -11.22 10.06 -10.38
C LEU A 19 -11.71 10.54 -11.77
N LEU A 20 -11.39 9.81 -12.84
CA LEU A 20 -11.81 10.15 -14.20
C LEU A 20 -13.35 10.26 -14.36
N PRO A 21 -14.15 9.26 -13.94
CA PRO A 21 -15.61 9.37 -13.99
C PRO A 21 -16.16 10.41 -13.02
N PHE A 22 -15.50 10.66 -11.88
CA PHE A 22 -15.89 11.72 -10.95
C PHE A 22 -15.73 13.12 -11.57
N LEU A 23 -14.60 13.43 -12.19
CA LEU A 23 -14.40 14.71 -12.91
C LEU A 23 -15.37 14.85 -14.08
N GLY A 24 -15.60 13.76 -14.83
CA GLY A 24 -16.56 13.74 -15.93
C GLY A 24 -17.98 14.04 -15.45
N ALA A 25 -18.40 13.46 -14.32
CA ALA A 25 -19.69 13.73 -13.70
C ALA A 25 -19.82 15.16 -13.18
N HIS A 26 -18.76 15.72 -12.60
CA HIS A 26 -18.79 17.06 -12.06
C HIS A 26 -18.89 18.13 -13.16
N ARG A 27 -18.21 17.92 -14.30
CA ARG A 27 -18.24 18.82 -15.46
C ARG A 27 -19.51 18.70 -16.29
N SER A 28 -20.02 17.48 -16.49
CA SER A 28 -21.19 17.23 -17.35
C SER A 28 -22.53 17.27 -16.62
N GLY A 29 -22.54 17.13 -15.28
CA GLY A 29 -23.78 16.97 -14.50
C GLY A 29 -24.49 15.64 -14.75
N VAL A 30 -23.81 14.67 -15.38
CA VAL A 30 -24.33 13.34 -15.71
C VAL A 30 -23.47 12.26 -15.07
N VAL A 31 -24.07 11.39 -14.28
CA VAL A 31 -23.40 10.21 -13.71
C VAL A 31 -24.01 8.97 -14.34
N ARG A 32 -23.16 8.04 -14.80
CA ARG A 32 -23.62 6.76 -15.33
C ARG A 32 -23.61 5.69 -14.24
N THR A 33 -24.65 4.86 -14.20
CA THR A 33 -24.69 3.70 -13.32
C THR A 33 -23.63 2.67 -13.72
N ARG A 34 -23.02 1.99 -12.72
CA ARG A 34 -22.16 0.82 -12.96
C ARG A 34 -23.03 -0.43 -13.12
N GLY A 35 -22.88 -1.15 -14.24
CA GLY A 35 -23.63 -2.38 -14.51
C GLY A 35 -23.77 -2.69 -16.01
N TYR A 36 -24.50 -3.77 -16.32
CA TYR A 36 -24.76 -4.23 -17.69
C TYR A 36 -25.65 -3.26 -18.49
N LYS A 37 -26.63 -2.62 -17.83
CA LYS A 37 -27.38 -1.48 -18.39
C LYS A 37 -26.87 -0.18 -17.77
N ARG A 38 -26.08 0.56 -18.54
CA ARG A 38 -25.59 1.89 -18.14
C ARG A 38 -26.67 2.93 -18.42
N GLU A 39 -27.32 3.41 -17.38
CA GLU A 39 -28.24 4.56 -17.48
C GLU A 39 -27.50 5.83 -17.11
N ALA A 40 -27.75 6.90 -17.87
CA ALA A 40 -27.26 8.23 -17.59
C ALA A 40 -28.25 8.94 -16.67
N VAL A 41 -27.86 9.19 -15.43
CA VAL A 41 -28.66 9.95 -14.46
C VAL A 41 -28.19 11.40 -14.49
N ARG A 42 -29.08 12.32 -14.84
CA ARG A 42 -28.82 13.76 -14.81
C ARG A 42 -29.18 14.34 -13.45
N ARG A 43 -28.38 15.31 -12.99
CA ARG A 43 -28.64 16.03 -11.73
C ARG A 43 -30.02 16.72 -11.70
N SER A 44 -30.52 17.14 -12.86
CA SER A 44 -31.81 17.82 -13.02
C SER A 44 -33.03 16.89 -12.90
N GLU A 45 -32.87 15.61 -13.23
CA GLU A 45 -33.96 14.64 -13.24
C GLU A 45 -34.13 13.97 -11.86
N ASP A 46 -33.03 13.58 -11.23
CA ASP A 46 -33.06 12.92 -9.93
C ASP A 46 -31.82 13.27 -9.07
N PRO A 47 -31.89 14.37 -8.29
CA PRO A 47 -30.75 14.87 -7.54
C PRO A 47 -30.35 13.95 -6.38
N ALA A 48 -31.28 13.15 -5.83
CA ALA A 48 -30.98 12.21 -4.75
C ALA A 48 -30.17 11.02 -5.28
N ARG A 49 -30.62 10.41 -6.39
CA ARG A 49 -29.93 9.29 -7.04
C ARG A 49 -28.55 9.70 -7.58
N PHE A 50 -28.42 10.92 -8.10
CA PHE A 50 -27.14 11.49 -8.55
C PHE A 50 -26.12 11.59 -7.41
N ARG A 51 -26.51 12.06 -6.22
CA ARG A 51 -25.62 12.15 -5.04
C ARG A 51 -25.20 10.78 -4.53
N ALA A 52 -26.11 9.80 -4.52
CA ALA A 52 -25.80 8.44 -4.10
C ALA A 52 -24.75 7.79 -5.03
N LEU A 53 -24.92 7.96 -6.35
CA LEU A 53 -23.95 7.45 -7.32
C LEU A 53 -22.60 8.16 -7.21
N LEU A 54 -22.58 9.47 -6.93
CA LEU A 54 -21.35 10.21 -6.67
C LEU A 54 -20.62 9.72 -5.41
N ARG A 55 -21.34 9.44 -4.31
CA ARG A 55 -20.74 8.87 -3.09
C ARG A 55 -20.05 7.53 -3.37
N ASN A 56 -20.67 6.65 -4.14
CA ASN A 56 -20.05 5.37 -4.50
C ASN A 56 -18.73 5.53 -5.30
N HIS A 57 -18.57 6.62 -6.07
CA HIS A 57 -17.30 6.91 -6.73
C HIS A 57 -16.25 7.45 -5.74
N VAL A 58 -16.68 8.25 -4.75
CA VAL A 58 -15.81 8.73 -3.66
C VAL A 58 -15.32 7.57 -2.80
N ASP A 59 -16.17 6.59 -2.48
CA ASP A 59 -15.78 5.40 -1.72
C ASP A 59 -14.70 4.58 -2.44
N GLY A 60 -14.81 4.45 -3.78
CA GLY A 60 -13.75 3.84 -4.61
C GLY A 60 -12.42 4.60 -4.53
N MET A 61 -12.48 5.94 -4.56
CA MET A 61 -11.32 6.81 -4.35
C MET A 61 -10.68 6.61 -2.96
N VAL A 62 -11.50 6.49 -1.89
CA VAL A 62 -11.02 6.26 -0.53
C VAL A 62 -10.32 4.90 -0.42
N ILE A 63 -10.87 3.86 -1.04
CA ILE A 63 -10.24 2.53 -1.10
C ILE A 63 -8.88 2.62 -1.82
N GLY A 64 -8.81 3.35 -2.94
CA GLY A 64 -7.56 3.61 -3.64
C GLY A 64 -6.52 4.33 -2.77
N LEU A 65 -6.94 5.35 -2.02
CA LEU A 65 -6.07 6.07 -1.10
C LEU A 65 -5.55 5.16 0.02
N MET A 66 -6.41 4.32 0.60
CA MET A 66 -6.04 3.36 1.64
C MET A 66 -5.00 2.35 1.12
N ALA A 67 -5.13 1.90 -0.14
CA ALA A 67 -4.14 1.03 -0.77
C ALA A 67 -2.77 1.72 -0.91
N ILE A 68 -2.75 3.01 -1.25
CA ILE A 68 -1.50 3.81 -1.30
C ILE A 68 -0.88 3.90 0.10
N VAL A 69 -1.66 4.28 1.12
CA VAL A 69 -1.18 4.40 2.50
C VAL A 69 -0.63 3.08 3.00
N PHE A 70 -1.32 1.97 2.73
CA PHE A 70 -0.86 0.63 3.07
C PHE A 70 0.46 0.27 2.36
N GLY A 71 0.59 0.60 1.07
CA GLY A 71 1.83 0.42 0.32
C GLY A 71 3.00 1.21 0.91
N ILE A 72 2.77 2.45 1.34
CA ILE A 72 3.77 3.30 2.00
C ILE A 72 4.18 2.71 3.34
N LEU A 73 3.21 2.33 4.19
CA LEU A 73 3.47 1.68 5.48
C LEU A 73 4.29 0.40 5.31
N TRP A 74 3.94 -0.42 4.33
CA TRP A 74 4.66 -1.65 4.02
C TRP A 74 6.10 -1.38 3.58
N ALA A 75 6.30 -0.39 2.71
CA ALA A 75 7.64 0.03 2.29
C ALA A 75 8.48 0.53 3.47
N PHE A 76 7.86 1.30 4.37
CA PHE A 76 8.50 1.82 5.57
C PHE A 76 8.91 0.68 6.51
N PHE A 77 8.04 -0.30 6.71
CA PHE A 77 8.34 -1.48 7.52
C PHE A 77 9.47 -2.33 6.92
N GLY A 78 9.47 -2.52 5.60
CA GLY A 78 10.55 -3.19 4.88
C GLY A 78 11.89 -2.45 4.99
N LEU A 79 11.88 -1.12 4.95
CA LEU A 79 13.08 -0.30 5.15
C LEU A 79 13.61 -0.43 6.59
N LEU A 80 12.73 -0.37 7.59
CA LEU A 80 13.10 -0.55 8.99
C LEU A 80 13.67 -1.96 9.23
N ALA A 81 13.07 -3.00 8.65
CA ALA A 81 13.58 -4.37 8.73
C ALA A 81 14.99 -4.47 8.12
N LEU A 82 15.24 -3.81 6.99
CA LEU A 82 16.57 -3.78 6.36
C LEU A 82 17.61 -3.10 7.27
N ILE A 83 17.25 -1.97 7.88
CA ILE A 83 18.12 -1.25 8.83
C ILE A 83 18.39 -2.13 10.07
N ALA A 84 17.37 -2.83 10.57
CA ALA A 84 17.48 -3.70 11.74
C ALA A 84 18.29 -4.99 11.50
N ILE A 85 18.40 -5.48 10.25
CA ILE A 85 19.21 -6.66 9.91
C ILE A 85 20.71 -6.40 10.13
N PHE A 86 21.19 -5.18 9.88
CA PHE A 86 22.59 -4.80 10.05
C PHE A 86 23.15 -5.03 11.48
N PRO A 87 22.50 -4.50 12.55
CA PRO A 87 22.97 -4.73 13.91
C PRO A 87 22.81 -6.18 14.37
N ILE A 88 21.78 -6.90 13.90
CA ILE A 88 21.56 -8.32 14.25
C ILE A 88 22.66 -9.21 13.66
N GLY A 89 23.03 -8.99 12.39
CA GLY A 89 24.15 -9.70 11.75
C GLY A 89 25.50 -9.41 12.41
N ALA A 90 25.72 -8.16 12.85
CA ALA A 90 26.92 -7.77 13.60
C ALA A 90 26.97 -8.43 14.99
N MET A 91 25.83 -8.52 15.69
CA MET A 91 25.76 -9.22 16.98
C MET A 91 26.01 -10.72 16.84
N MET A 92 25.42 -11.41 15.86
CA MET A 92 25.64 -12.84 15.65
C MET A 92 27.10 -13.19 15.32
N THR A 93 27.77 -12.37 14.51
CA THR A 93 29.19 -12.56 14.19
C THR A 93 30.11 -12.31 15.40
N SER A 94 29.74 -11.37 16.28
CA SER A 94 30.46 -11.12 17.53
C SER A 94 30.33 -12.28 18.53
N MET A 95 29.13 -12.88 18.64
CA MET A 95 28.87 -14.04 19.51
C MET A 95 29.58 -15.31 19.01
N ALA A 96 29.59 -15.56 17.70
CA ALA A 96 30.29 -16.69 17.11
C ALA A 96 31.81 -16.65 17.37
N ARG A 97 32.41 -15.45 17.36
CA ARG A 97 33.83 -15.26 17.71
C ARG A 97 34.12 -15.47 19.20
N ARG A 98 33.21 -15.04 20.09
CA ARG A 98 33.35 -15.30 21.54
C ARG A 98 33.26 -16.78 21.86
N SER A 99 32.32 -17.50 21.26
CA SER A 99 32.17 -18.95 21.45
C SER A 99 33.44 -19.72 21.09
N LYS A 100 34.04 -19.45 19.91
CA LYS A 100 35.31 -20.06 19.50
C LYS A 100 36.48 -19.78 20.45
N LYS A 101 36.59 -18.55 20.97
CA LYS A 101 37.66 -18.19 21.93
C LYS A 101 37.52 -18.92 23.26
N THR A 102 36.30 -19.11 23.74
CA THR A 102 36.05 -19.85 24.98
C THR A 102 36.40 -21.32 24.81
N SER A 103 36.00 -21.96 23.71
CA SER A 103 36.33 -23.36 23.44
C SER A 103 37.84 -23.61 23.30
N ALA A 104 38.58 -22.68 22.67
CA ALA A 104 40.03 -22.79 22.53
C ALA A 104 40.76 -22.69 23.88
N ARG A 105 40.35 -21.77 24.77
CA ARG A 105 40.94 -21.66 26.11
C ARG A 105 40.67 -22.88 26.98
N VAL A 106 39.49 -23.46 26.89
CA VAL A 106 39.13 -24.66 27.66
C VAL A 106 40.01 -25.83 27.23
N ALA A 107 40.27 -26.01 25.93
CA ALA A 107 41.17 -27.06 25.44
C ALA A 107 42.60 -26.93 26.02
N GLU A 108 43.15 -25.72 26.07
CA GLU A 108 44.48 -25.45 26.65
C GLU A 108 44.55 -25.63 28.18
N THR A 109 43.42 -25.71 28.89
CA THR A 109 43.42 -25.93 30.35
C THR A 109 43.36 -27.41 30.74
N PHE A 110 43.11 -28.29 29.77
CA PHE A 110 42.99 -29.74 29.97
C PHE A 110 44.17 -30.56 29.40
N ASP A 111 45.15 -29.89 28.75
CA ASP A 111 46.48 -30.42 28.42
C ASP A 111 47.51 -29.98 29.47
#